data_AF-A0A7V2JR16-F1
#
_entry.id   AF-A0A7V2JR16-F1
#
_cell.length_a   1.000
_cell.length_b   1.000
_cell.length_c   1.000
_cell.angle_alpha   90.00
_cell.angle_beta   90.00
_cell.angle_gamma   90.00
#
_symmetry.space_group_name_H-M   'P 1'
#
loop_
_entity.id
_entity.type
_entity.pdbx_description
1 polymer ?
#
loop_
_entity_poly.entity_id
_entity_poly.type
_entity_poly.pdbx_seq_one_letter_code
_entity_poly.pdbx_strand_id
1 'polypeptide(L)'
;ELMENFELRPALQEIWKLVAKANKFIDEAAPWALFKAQKDAQLREVIYDLAETIRIIAQLITPFMPATGKKIYEQLGLVADPSDIRFDSGLVWGCLRAGTKTNRAAPLFPRIEEKEKR
;
A
#
# COMPACT_ATOMS: atom_id res chain seq x y z
N GLU A 1 1.07 15.63 -12.74
CA GLU A 1 2.29 16.45 -12.95
C GLU A 1 3.49 15.62 -13.39
N LEU A 2 4.29 15.00 -12.49
CA LEU A 2 5.54 14.29 -12.90
C LEU A 2 5.33 13.19 -13.96
N MET A 3 4.30 12.36 -13.78
CA MET A 3 3.95 11.30 -14.75
C MET A 3 3.49 11.87 -16.11
N GLU A 4 2.84 13.04 -16.13
CA GLU A 4 2.38 13.71 -17.36
C GLU A 4 3.57 14.33 -18.13
N ASN A 5 4.63 14.72 -17.40
CA ASN A 5 5.88 15.22 -17.95
C ASN A 5 6.89 14.10 -18.30
N PHE A 6 6.49 12.82 -18.22
CA PHE A 6 7.37 11.67 -18.43
C PHE A 6 8.57 11.58 -17.46
N GLU A 7 8.46 12.20 -16.28
CA GLU A 7 9.51 12.21 -15.25
C GLU A 7 9.39 10.98 -14.33
N LEU A 8 9.68 9.80 -14.89
CA LEU A 8 9.47 8.50 -14.23
C LEU A 8 10.29 8.31 -12.95
N ARG A 9 11.56 8.76 -12.94
CA ARG A 9 12.44 8.63 -11.77
C ARG A 9 11.98 9.51 -10.60
N PRO A 10 11.74 10.82 -10.78
CA PRO A 10 11.13 11.64 -9.74
C PRO A 10 9.79 11.09 -9.25
N ALA A 11 8.92 10.63 -10.15
CA ALA A 11 7.63 10.04 -9.77
C ALA A 11 7.82 8.84 -8.82
N LEU A 12 8.74 7.93 -9.14
CA LEU A 12 9.04 6.78 -8.28
C LEU A 12 9.62 7.21 -6.91
N GLN A 13 10.44 8.25 -6.88
CA GLN A 13 10.96 8.82 -5.63
C GLN A 13 9.84 9.37 -4.74
N GLU A 14 8.86 10.07 -5.30
CA GLU A 14 7.70 10.57 -4.55
C GLU A 14 6.84 9.43 -4.00
N ILE A 15 6.63 8.36 -4.77
CA ILE A 15 5.94 7.16 -4.28
C ILE A 15 6.70 6.57 -3.08
N TRP A 16 8.04 6.51 -3.14
CA TRP A 16 8.86 5.98 -2.04
C TRP A 16 8.83 6.87 -0.80
N LYS A 17 8.73 8.19 -0.98
CA LYS A 17 8.50 9.12 0.14
C LYS A 17 7.16 8.85 0.81
N LEU A 18 6.11 8.54 0.05
CA LEU A 18 4.80 8.16 0.62
C LEU A 18 4.89 6.84 1.39
N VAL A 19 5.57 5.82 0.85
CA VAL A 19 5.82 4.56 1.56
C VAL A 19 6.57 4.81 2.88
N ALA A 20 7.61 5.64 2.87
CA ALA A 20 8.36 6.00 4.08
C ALA A 20 7.50 6.72 5.11
N LYS A 21 6.60 7.63 4.68
CA LYS A 21 5.65 8.30 5.56
C LYS A 21 4.64 7.33 6.18
N ALA A 22 4.12 6.37 5.40
CA ALA A 22 3.21 5.34 5.91
C ALA A 22 3.91 4.45 6.96
N ASN A 23 5.16 4.06 6.72
CA ASN A 23 5.96 3.32 7.70
C ASN A 23 6.18 4.13 8.98
N LYS A 24 6.54 5.41 8.86
CA LYS A 24 6.68 6.29 10.03
C LYS A 24 5.36 6.44 10.79
N PHE A 25 4.23 6.55 10.08
CA PHE A 25 2.91 6.67 10.68
C PHE A 25 2.52 5.43 11.49
N ILE A 26 2.73 4.21 10.98
CA ILE A 26 2.43 2.99 11.75
C ILE A 26 3.31 2.89 13.00
N ASP A 27 4.57 3.33 12.93
CA ASP A 27 5.48 3.35 14.07
C ASP A 27 5.03 4.34 15.16
N GLU A 28 4.64 5.56 14.76
CA GLU A 28 4.16 6.61 15.68
C GLU A 28 2.79 6.28 16.27
N ALA A 29 1.86 5.77 15.45
CA ALA A 29 0.52 5.39 15.89
C ALA A 29 0.52 4.14 16.78
N ALA A 30 1.54 3.28 16.65
CA ALA A 30 1.76 2.08 17.44
C ALA A 30 0.47 1.26 17.66
N PRO A 31 -0.17 0.73 16.60
CA PRO A 31 -1.47 0.06 16.69
C PRO A 31 -1.48 -1.15 17.65
N TRP A 32 -0.35 -1.82 17.83
CA TRP A 32 -0.19 -2.89 18.82
C TRP A 32 -0.38 -2.39 20.26
N ALA A 33 0.01 -1.16 20.57
CA ALA A 33 -0.20 -0.55 21.87
C ALA A 33 -1.67 -0.14 22.04
N LEU A 34 -2.30 0.42 21.00
CA LEU A 34 -3.73 0.72 20.99
C LEU A 34 -4.58 -0.53 21.20
N PHE A 35 -4.22 -1.64 20.55
CA PHE A 35 -4.86 -2.94 20.73
C PHE A 35 -4.75 -3.45 22.17
N LYS A 36 -3.53 -3.43 22.75
CA LYS A 36 -3.30 -3.82 24.15
C LYS A 36 -4.06 -2.93 25.14
N ALA A 37 -4.22 -1.66 24.82
CA ALA A 37 -4.96 -0.68 25.62
C ALA A 37 -6.47 -0.69 25.37
N GLN A 38 -7.00 -1.61 24.55
CA GLN A 38 -8.42 -1.73 24.20
C GLN A 38 -9.03 -0.44 23.63
N LYS A 39 -8.24 0.35 22.89
CA LYS A 39 -8.67 1.60 22.25
C LYS A 39 -9.18 1.33 20.83
N ASP A 40 -10.26 0.57 20.72
CA ASP A 40 -10.73 0.01 19.44
C ASP A 40 -11.10 1.06 18.39
N ALA A 41 -11.65 2.20 18.79
CA ALA A 41 -12.02 3.26 17.84
C ALA A 41 -10.78 3.84 17.13
N GLN A 42 -9.76 4.21 17.91
CA GLN A 42 -8.50 4.75 17.40
C GLN A 42 -7.73 3.71 16.59
N LEU A 43 -7.75 2.45 17.04
CA LEU A 43 -7.14 1.35 16.29
C LEU A 43 -7.79 1.19 14.90
N ARG A 44 -9.13 1.25 14.82
CA ARG A 44 -9.84 1.14 13.53
C ARG A 44 -9.48 2.27 12.59
N GLU A 45 -9.39 3.50 13.08
CA GLU A 45 -8.99 4.66 12.28
C GLU A 45 -7.58 4.49 11.72
N VAL A 46 -6.59 4.19 12.58
CA VAL A 46 -5.19 3.98 12.17
C VAL A 46 -5.05 2.88 11.14
N ILE A 47 -5.73 1.74 11.34
CA ILE A 47 -5.67 0.60 10.41
C ILE A 47 -6.36 0.94 9.09
N TYR A 48 -7.47 1.67 9.11
CA TYR A 48 -8.13 2.11 7.89
C TYR A 48 -7.25 3.05 7.08
N ASP A 49 -6.66 4.06 7.72
CA ASP A 49 -5.80 5.04 7.07
C ASP A 49 -4.57 4.37 6.43
N LEU A 50 -3.98 3.40 7.12
CA LEU A 50 -2.87 2.60 6.58
C LEU A 50 -3.30 1.76 5.38
N ALA A 51 -4.41 1.04 5.50
CA ALA A 51 -4.91 0.17 4.43
C ALA A 51 -5.28 0.97 3.18
N GLU A 52 -5.93 2.12 3.35
CA GLU A 52 -6.29 3.01 2.25
C GLU A 52 -5.06 3.65 1.60
N THR A 53 -4.07 4.06 2.41
CA THR A 53 -2.78 4.55 1.90
C THR A 53 -2.07 3.47 1.06
N ILE A 54 -2.05 2.22 1.53
CA ILE A 54 -1.45 1.09 0.80
C ILE A 54 -2.19 0.82 -0.51
N ARG A 55 -3.52 0.93 -0.53
CA ARG A 55 -4.32 0.81 -1.75
C ARG A 55 -3.93 1.87 -2.79
N ILE A 56 -3.77 3.12 -2.36
CA ILE A 56 -3.34 4.22 -3.24
C ILE A 56 -1.90 3.98 -3.74
N ILE A 57 -0.98 3.55 -2.87
CA ILE A 57 0.39 3.19 -3.27
C ILE A 57 0.38 2.09 -4.33
N ALA A 58 -0.48 1.07 -4.17
CA ALA A 58 -0.63 0.01 -5.16
C ALA A 58 -1.12 0.55 -6.51
N GLN A 59 -2.07 1.49 -6.54
CA GLN A 59 -2.46 2.15 -7.79
C GLN A 59 -1.31 2.95 -8.41
N LEU A 60 -0.57 3.72 -7.61
CA LEU A 60 0.54 4.56 -8.06
C LEU A 60 1.70 3.75 -8.64
N ILE A 61 1.97 2.57 -8.08
CA ILE A 61 3.11 1.73 -8.50
C ILE A 61 2.79 0.83 -9.70
N THR A 62 1.51 0.59 -10.00
CA THR A 62 1.06 -0.26 -11.11
C THR A 62 1.72 0.05 -12.46
N PRO A 63 1.92 1.31 -12.89
CA PRO A 63 2.63 1.62 -14.13
C PRO A 63 4.08 1.14 -14.17
N PHE A 64 4.71 0.93 -13.01
CA PHE A 64 6.11 0.49 -12.88
C PHE A 64 6.21 -1.00 -12.53
N MET A 65 5.29 -1.51 -11.71
CA MET A 65 5.26 -2.87 -11.19
C MET A 65 3.82 -3.40 -11.13
N PRO A 66 3.21 -3.77 -12.27
CA PRO A 66 1.80 -4.16 -12.33
C PRO A 66 1.50 -5.40 -11.48
N ALA A 67 2.39 -6.39 -11.51
CA ALA A 67 2.26 -7.60 -10.69
C ALA A 67 2.30 -7.29 -9.18
N THR A 68 3.07 -6.28 -8.75
CA THR A 68 3.12 -5.87 -7.34
C THR A 68 1.84 -5.15 -6.94
N GLY A 69 1.36 -4.20 -7.76
CA GLY A 69 0.09 -3.51 -7.53
C GLY A 69 -1.06 -4.50 -7.36
N LYS A 70 -1.16 -5.48 -8.27
CA LYS A 70 -2.14 -6.56 -8.20
C LYS A 70 -2.05 -7.37 -6.91
N LYS A 71 -0.86 -7.85 -6.54
CA LYS A 71 -0.66 -8.62 -5.31
C LYS A 71 -1.08 -7.83 -4.07
N ILE A 72 -0.85 -6.52 -4.02
CA ILE A 72 -1.29 -5.69 -2.90
C ILE A 72 -2.82 -5.62 -2.85
N TYR A 73 -3.49 -5.40 -3.98
CA TYR A 73 -4.96 -5.40 -4.05
C TYR A 73 -5.54 -6.75 -3.60
N GLU A 74 -4.96 -7.86 -4.05
CA GLU A 74 -5.33 -9.21 -3.62
C GLU A 74 -5.16 -9.38 -2.10
N GLN A 75 -4.07 -8.91 -1.50
CA GLN A 75 -3.87 -8.96 -0.05
C GLN A 75 -4.88 -8.11 0.72
N LEU A 76 -5.27 -6.95 0.18
CA LEU A 76 -6.33 -6.10 0.72
C LEU A 76 -7.74 -6.71 0.54
N GLY A 77 -7.88 -7.83 -0.18
CA GLY A 77 -9.17 -8.46 -0.43
C GLY A 77 -9.97 -7.82 -1.57
N LEU A 78 -9.32 -7.04 -2.43
CA LEU A 78 -9.93 -6.39 -3.58
C LEU A 78 -9.89 -7.33 -4.79
N VAL A 79 -11.02 -7.44 -5.49
CA VAL A 79 -11.15 -8.31 -6.68
C VAL A 79 -10.68 -7.61 -7.97
N ALA A 80 -10.73 -6.28 -8.00
CA ALA A 80 -10.31 -5.51 -9.16
C ALA A 80 -8.79 -5.55 -9.33
N ASP A 81 -8.32 -5.55 -10.58
CA ASP A 81 -6.91 -5.29 -10.90
C ASP A 81 -6.70 -3.78 -10.98
N PRO A 82 -5.70 -3.19 -10.27
CA PRO A 82 -5.45 -1.76 -10.35
C PRO A 82 -5.08 -1.29 -11.76
N SER A 83 -4.62 -2.20 -12.64
CA SER A 83 -4.32 -1.90 -14.04
C SER A 83 -5.57 -1.64 -14.89
N ASP A 84 -6.72 -2.20 -14.48
CA ASP A 84 -8.01 -2.04 -15.15
C ASP A 84 -8.78 -0.80 -14.65
N ILE A 85 -8.28 -0.16 -13.59
CA ILE A 85 -8.88 1.04 -12.99
C ILE A 85 -8.24 2.27 -13.64
N ARG A 86 -9.07 3.23 -14.04
CA ARG A 86 -8.59 4.54 -14.52
C ARG A 86 -7.70 5.17 -13.45
N PHE A 87 -6.49 5.57 -13.83
CA PHE A 87 -5.41 5.91 -12.90
C PHE A 87 -5.84 6.90 -11.82
N ASP A 88 -6.41 8.03 -12.22
CA ASP A 88 -6.95 9.09 -11.35
C ASP A 88 -8.11 8.61 -10.46
N SER A 89 -9.04 7.81 -10.99
CA SER A 89 -10.13 7.23 -10.19
C SER A 89 -9.62 6.32 -9.08
N GLY A 90 -8.52 5.60 -9.33
CA GLY A 90 -7.88 4.75 -8.33
C GLY A 90 -7.16 5.52 -7.21
N LEU A 91 -6.94 6.83 -7.35
CA LEU A 91 -6.27 7.68 -6.36
C LEU A 91 -7.23 8.41 -5.42
N VAL A 92 -8.54 8.26 -5.61
CA VAL A 92 -9.55 8.87 -4.73
C VAL A 92 -9.51 8.21 -3.36
N TRP A 93 -9.46 9.01 -2.29
CA TRP A 93 -9.49 8.52 -0.92
C TRP A 93 -10.88 8.00 -0.52
N GLY A 94 -10.91 6.97 0.32
CA GLY A 94 -12.13 6.38 0.86
C GLY A 94 -12.75 5.30 -0.02
N CYS A 95 -12.02 4.79 -1.01
CA CYS A 95 -12.53 3.73 -1.90
C CYS A 95 -12.44 2.33 -1.27
N LEU A 96 -11.60 2.12 -0.24
CA LEU A 96 -11.65 0.90 0.55
C LEU A 96 -12.90 0.88 1.43
N ARG A 97 -13.81 -0.05 1.15
CA ARG A 97 -15.05 -0.21 1.92
C ARG A 97 -14.76 -0.80 3.31
N ALA A 98 -15.31 -0.18 4.35
CA ALA A 98 -15.26 -0.73 5.70
C ALA A 98 -15.89 -2.13 5.76
N GLY A 99 -15.24 -3.06 6.44
CA GLY A 99 -15.65 -4.47 6.52
C GLY A 99 -15.13 -5.36 5.39
N THR A 100 -14.33 -4.82 4.46
CA THR A 100 -13.57 -5.64 3.50
C THR A 100 -12.68 -6.63 4.25
N LYS A 101 -12.77 -7.92 3.90
CA LYS A 101 -11.93 -8.96 4.50
C LYS A 101 -10.62 -9.05 3.74
N THR A 102 -9.51 -8.78 4.41
CA THR A 102 -8.16 -8.95 3.85
C THR A 102 -7.84 -10.44 3.69
N ASN A 103 -7.02 -10.75 2.70
CA ASN A 103 -6.48 -12.09 2.51
C ASN A 103 -5.20 -12.29 3.33
N ARG A 104 -4.79 -13.55 3.54
CA ARG A 104 -3.51 -13.84 4.19
C ARG A 104 -2.38 -13.32 3.29
N ALA A 105 -1.60 -12.38 3.81
CA ALA A 105 -0.48 -11.80 3.09
C ALA A 105 0.75 -12.73 3.13
N ALA A 106 1.39 -12.91 1.98
CA ALA A 106 2.76 -13.39 1.87
C ALA A 106 3.69 -12.19 1.65
N PRO A 107 4.97 -12.26 2.02
CA PRO A 107 5.92 -11.19 1.72
C PRO A 107 5.91 -10.85 0.22
N LEU A 108 5.66 -9.59 -0.12
CA LEU A 108 5.58 -9.13 -1.52
C LEU A 108 6.92 -9.29 -2.25
N PHE A 109 8.01 -9.05 -1.52
CA PHE A 109 9.38 -9.15 -2.01
C PHE A 109 10.17 -10.11 -1.09
N PRO A 110 10.30 -11.39 -1.48
CA PRO A 110 11.17 -12.32 -0.78
C PRO A 110 12.62 -11.82 -0.76
N ARG A 111 13.35 -12.11 0.32
CA ARG A 111 14.79 -11.83 0.36
C ARG A 111 15.48 -12.64 -0.74
N ILE A 112 16.39 -12.00 -1.46
CA ILE A 112 17.29 -12.70 -2.37
C ILE A 112 18.32 -13.42 -1.52
N GLU A 113 18.35 -14.75 -1.59
CA GLU A 113 19.43 -15.54 -0.98
C GLU A 113 20.69 -15.34 -1.81
N GLU A 114 21.76 -14.84 -1.19
CA GLU A 114 23.08 -14.85 -1.82
C GLU A 114 23.54 -16.30 -1.95
N LYS A 115 23.53 -16.85 -3.17
CA LYS A 115 24.28 -18.09 -3.42
C LYS A 115 25.75 -17.76 -3.18
N GLU A 116 26.35 -18.41 -2.18
CA GLU A 116 27.80 -18.43 -1.99
C GLU A 116 28.45 -18.66 -3.36
N LYS A 117 29.18 -17.64 -3.85
CA LYS A 117 30.02 -17.80 -5.02
C LYS A 117 31.10 -18.81 -4.64
N ARG A 118 30.94 -20.06 -5.08
CA ARG A 118 32.04 -21.03 -5.16
C ARG A 118 33.01 -20.63 -6.26
#